data_AF-A0A8C2M7R0-F1
#
_entry.id   AF-A0A8C2M7R0-F1
#
_cell.length_a   1.000
_cell.length_b   1.000
_cell.length_c   1.000
_cell.angle_alpha   90.00
_cell.angle_beta   90.00
_cell.angle_gamma   90.00
#
_symmetry.space_group_name_H-M   'P 1'
#
loop_
_entity.id
_entity.type
_entity.pdbx_description
1 polymer ?
#
loop_
_entity_poly.entity_id
_entity_poly.type
_entity_poly.pdbx_seq_one_letter_code
_entity_poly.pdbx_strand_id
1 'polypeptide(L)'
;MNGRRSLLGLTFCTCYLASHLTNKYVLSVLKFTYPTLFQGWQTLIGGLLLHVSWKLGWVEINSSLRSNVLAWLPASVLFVGIIYAGSRALSRLAVPVFFILHNVAEVLICGYQKCVRKEVNDQAKCYALFLVAAAGCLPFQDAQFDPDGYFWAVVHLFCVGKFLKNDIDQQYLNYIFSWVQGAEGAVWTIVSPLLCSLGDLFSVLDFPFLYFYRFHGSCCASGALGFFLMLSRVKLKSILAPGQCAAWIFFAKVMTAGLSLLLFDVILTRATVGCFLLGGLGEALLVFSERKSS
;
A
#
# COMPACT_ATOMS: atom_id res chain seq x y z
N MET A 1 27.29 -8.30 12.86
CA MET A 1 26.60 -8.01 11.58
C MET A 1 25.13 -8.46 11.53
N ASN A 2 24.74 -9.58 12.14
CA ASN A 2 23.36 -10.09 12.08
C ASN A 2 22.33 -9.24 12.86
N GLY A 3 22.71 -8.70 14.03
CA GLY A 3 21.81 -7.90 14.87
C GLY A 3 21.29 -6.62 14.21
N ARG A 4 22.15 -5.88 13.48
CA ARG A 4 21.76 -4.64 12.76
C ARG A 4 20.74 -4.92 11.65
N ARG A 5 20.87 -6.04 10.94
CA ARG A 5 19.93 -6.46 9.89
C ARG A 5 18.58 -6.86 10.48
N SER A 6 18.59 -7.59 11.60
CA SER A 6 17.36 -7.97 12.32
C SER A 6 16.63 -6.74 12.85
N LEU A 7 17.35 -5.81 13.49
CA LEU A 7 16.78 -4.55 13.99
C LEU A 7 16.11 -3.75 12.86
N LEU A 8 16.74 -3.66 11.70
CA LEU A 8 16.16 -2.97 10.53
C LEU A 8 14.85 -3.63 10.07
N GLY A 9 14.83 -4.97 9.99
CA GLY A 9 13.63 -5.73 9.66
C GLY A 9 12.50 -5.52 10.68
N LEU A 10 12.82 -5.59 11.97
CA LEU A 10 11.85 -5.34 13.05
C LEU A 10 11.31 -3.91 13.01
N THR A 11 12.16 -2.90 12.79
CA THR A 11 11.71 -1.51 12.62
C THR A 11 10.75 -1.38 11.43
N PHE A 12 11.08 -2.01 10.30
CA PHE A 12 10.19 -2.03 9.13
C PHE A 12 8.84 -2.70 9.47
N CYS A 13 8.84 -3.86 10.13
CA CYS A 13 7.61 -4.55 10.53
C CYS A 13 6.76 -3.70 11.46
N THR A 14 7.36 -3.04 12.45
CA THR A 14 6.65 -2.14 13.37
C THR A 14 6.03 -0.96 12.63
N CYS A 15 6.78 -0.30 11.75
CA CYS A 15 6.24 0.80 10.93
C CYS A 15 5.12 0.33 10.00
N TYR A 16 5.28 -0.84 9.36
CA TYR A 16 4.30 -1.43 8.46
C TYR A 16 2.99 -1.70 9.20
N LEU A 17 3.08 -2.39 10.34
CA LEU A 17 1.96 -2.75 11.19
C LEU A 17 1.24 -1.51 11.71
N ALA A 18 1.98 -0.57 12.30
CA ALA A 18 1.41 0.67 12.81
C ALA A 18 0.70 1.46 11.71
N SER A 19 1.34 1.65 10.55
CA SER A 19 0.77 2.41 9.43
C SER A 19 -0.54 1.79 8.93
N HIS A 20 -0.57 0.48 8.67
CA HIS A 20 -1.76 -0.19 8.15
C HIS A 20 -2.91 -0.23 9.16
N LEU A 21 -2.62 -0.48 10.44
CA LEU A 21 -3.65 -0.51 11.48
C LEU A 21 -4.20 0.88 11.78
N THR A 22 -3.36 1.92 11.82
CA THR A 22 -3.83 3.30 11.96
C THR A 22 -4.70 3.71 10.76
N ASN A 23 -4.30 3.36 9.54
CA ASN A 23 -5.12 3.63 8.36
C ASN A 23 -6.46 2.91 8.44
N LYS A 24 -6.45 1.61 8.78
CA LYS A 24 -7.68 0.83 8.96
C LYS A 24 -8.59 1.44 10.04
N TYR A 25 -8.03 1.88 11.15
CA TYR A 25 -8.78 2.55 12.22
C TYR A 25 -9.43 3.86 11.74
N VAL A 26 -8.70 4.75 11.07
CA VAL A 26 -9.27 6.01 10.54
C VAL A 26 -10.37 5.73 9.52
N LEU A 27 -10.13 4.78 8.61
CA LEU A 27 -11.01 4.49 7.50
C LEU A 27 -12.28 3.72 7.91
N SER A 28 -12.16 2.77 8.85
CA SER A 28 -13.24 1.83 9.20
C SER A 28 -13.90 2.14 10.54
N VAL A 29 -13.13 2.58 11.55
CA VAL A 29 -13.65 2.84 12.91
C VAL A 29 -14.12 4.28 13.03
N LEU A 30 -13.29 5.25 12.63
CA LEU A 30 -13.72 6.65 12.57
C LEU A 30 -14.64 6.91 11.36
N LYS A 31 -14.74 5.97 10.43
CA LYS A 31 -15.55 6.05 9.20
C LYS A 31 -15.20 7.27 8.33
N PHE A 32 -13.95 7.72 8.38
CA PHE A 32 -13.48 8.79 7.52
C PHE A 32 -13.23 8.27 6.10
N THR A 33 -14.30 8.10 5.33
CA THR A 33 -14.29 7.46 4.02
C THR A 33 -14.09 8.44 2.86
N TYR A 34 -13.29 9.49 3.11
CA TYR A 34 -12.84 10.48 2.13
C TYR A 34 -11.34 10.28 1.79
N PRO A 35 -10.97 9.22 1.04
CA PRO A 35 -9.58 8.84 0.79
C PRO A 35 -8.70 9.97 0.27
N THR A 36 -9.22 10.85 -0.59
CA THR A 36 -8.39 11.88 -1.23
C THR A 36 -8.00 12.98 -0.25
N LEU A 37 -8.89 13.33 0.69
CA LEU A 37 -8.56 14.25 1.78
C LEU A 37 -7.63 13.60 2.80
N PHE A 38 -7.88 12.34 3.13
CA PHE A 38 -6.99 11.56 4.02
C PHE A 38 -5.57 11.47 3.45
N GLN A 39 -5.48 11.16 2.16
CA GLN A 39 -4.24 11.12 1.39
C GLN A 39 -3.57 12.50 1.33
N GLY A 40 -4.34 13.57 1.11
CA GLY A 40 -3.85 14.94 1.15
C GLY A 40 -3.19 15.27 2.49
N TRP A 41 -3.83 14.87 3.60
CA TRP A 41 -3.29 15.03 4.95
C TRP A 41 -1.99 14.25 5.17
N GLN A 42 -1.97 12.96 4.80
CA GLN A 42 -0.77 12.12 4.91
C GLN A 42 0.40 12.69 4.10
N THR A 43 0.11 13.16 2.88
CA THR A 43 1.13 13.74 2.01
C THR A 43 1.66 15.06 2.57
N LEU A 44 0.80 15.90 3.16
CA LEU A 44 1.20 17.11 3.88
C LEU A 44 2.18 16.82 5.02
N ILE A 45 1.83 15.92 5.92
CA ILE A 45 2.70 15.56 7.04
C ILE A 45 3.99 14.91 6.52
N GLY A 46 3.89 14.00 5.55
CA GLY A 46 5.05 13.33 4.95
C GLY A 46 6.00 14.29 4.24
N GLY A 47 5.48 15.27 3.50
CA GLY A 47 6.27 16.29 2.82
C GLY A 47 6.95 17.26 3.79
N LEU A 48 6.26 17.67 4.86
CA LEU A 48 6.86 18.46 5.94
C LEU A 48 8.02 17.70 6.60
N LEU A 49 7.82 16.42 6.95
CA LEU A 49 8.86 15.57 7.53
C LEU A 49 10.04 15.35 6.57
N LEU A 50 9.77 15.19 5.28
CA LEU A 50 10.82 15.08 4.26
C LEU A 50 11.60 16.39 4.13
N HIS A 51 10.93 17.53 4.12
CA HIS A 51 11.57 18.84 4.05
C HIS A 51 12.48 19.09 5.25
N VAL A 52 12.00 18.79 6.46
CA VAL A 52 12.81 18.87 7.68
C VAL A 52 14.00 17.90 7.60
N SER A 53 13.79 16.66 7.17
CA SER A 53 14.87 15.67 7.01
C SER A 53 15.92 16.11 6.00
N TRP A 54 15.52 16.76 4.91
CA TRP A 54 16.42 17.35 3.93
C TRP A 54 17.22 18.51 4.50
N LYS A 55 16.57 19.43 5.22
CA LYS A 55 17.25 20.55 5.90
C LYS A 55 18.26 20.09 6.95
N LEU A 56 17.99 18.96 7.61
CA LEU A 56 18.89 18.32 8.58
C LEU A 56 20.00 17.48 7.92
N GLY A 57 20.02 17.37 6.58
CA GLY A 57 21.01 16.57 5.85
C GLY A 57 20.83 15.05 6.00
N TRP A 58 19.67 14.59 6.48
CA TRP A 58 19.38 13.16 6.65
C TRP A 58 18.97 12.46 5.35
N VAL A 59 18.47 13.24 4.38
CA VAL A 59 18.05 12.76 3.07
C VAL A 59 18.63 13.67 2.00
N GLU A 60 19.41 13.10 1.09
CA GLU A 60 19.86 13.80 -0.10
C GLU A 60 18.76 13.77 -1.16
N ILE A 61 18.40 14.96 -1.65
CA ILE A 61 17.36 15.12 -2.66
C ILE A 61 18.05 15.58 -3.94
N ASN A 62 18.06 14.72 -4.96
CA ASN A 62 18.61 15.05 -6.28
C ASN A 62 17.63 15.94 -7.06
N SER A 63 18.04 17.19 -7.32
CA SER A 63 17.24 18.20 -8.02
C SER A 63 17.19 18.06 -9.54
N SER A 64 17.90 17.07 -10.11
CA SER A 64 18.08 16.90 -11.55
C SER A 64 16.90 16.25 -12.29
N LEU A 65 15.82 15.87 -11.58
CA LEU A 65 14.65 15.19 -12.14
C LEU A 65 13.58 16.12 -12.74
N ARG A 66 13.95 17.37 -13.07
CA ARG A 66 13.06 18.39 -13.66
C ARG A 66 12.77 18.10 -15.15
N SER A 67 12.27 16.90 -15.47
CA SER A 67 11.93 16.48 -16.82
C SER A 67 10.41 16.44 -17.02
N ASN A 68 9.95 17.09 -18.09
CA ASN A 68 8.63 17.09 -18.72
C ASN A 68 7.44 16.54 -17.88
N VAL A 69 6.81 17.38 -17.04
CA VAL A 69 5.66 17.06 -16.16
C VAL A 69 4.56 16.23 -16.85
N LEU A 70 4.30 16.48 -18.14
CA LEU A 70 3.32 15.76 -18.95
C LEU A 70 3.66 14.26 -19.14
N ALA A 71 4.94 13.89 -19.18
CA ALA A 71 5.37 12.50 -19.32
C ALA A 71 5.08 11.66 -18.06
N TRP A 72 5.00 12.30 -16.89
CA TRP A 72 4.75 11.65 -15.60
C TRP A 72 3.26 11.60 -15.24
N LEU A 73 2.44 12.40 -15.91
CA LEU A 73 1.02 12.56 -15.60
C LEU A 73 0.22 11.24 -15.62
N PRO A 74 0.42 10.32 -16.59
CA PRO A 74 -0.27 9.03 -16.59
C PRO A 74 0.11 8.15 -15.38
N ALA A 75 1.38 8.18 -14.97
CA ALA A 75 1.86 7.45 -13.79
C ALA A 75 1.28 8.05 -12.50
N SER A 76 1.25 9.38 -12.39
CA SER A 76 0.65 10.08 -11.25
C SER A 76 -0.84 9.78 -11.10
N VAL A 77 -1.60 9.73 -12.20
CA VAL A 77 -3.04 9.36 -12.18
C VAL A 77 -3.20 7.91 -11.71
N LEU A 78 -2.40 6.97 -12.22
CA LEU A 78 -2.44 5.58 -11.79
C LEU A 78 -2.09 5.44 -10.31
N PHE A 79 -1.09 6.18 -9.83
CA PHE A 79 -0.68 6.19 -8.43
C PHE A 79 -1.80 6.71 -7.50
N VAL A 80 -2.44 7.82 -7.87
CA VAL A 80 -3.63 8.33 -7.15
C VAL A 80 -4.73 7.26 -7.16
N GLY A 81 -4.95 6.59 -8.29
CA GLY A 81 -5.90 5.47 -8.39
C GLY A 81 -5.57 4.31 -7.45
N ILE A 82 -4.29 3.90 -7.35
CA ILE A 82 -3.83 2.86 -6.41
C ILE A 82 -4.23 3.24 -4.99
N ILE A 83 -3.92 4.47 -4.56
CA ILE A 83 -4.15 4.86 -3.18
C ILE A 83 -5.62 5.06 -2.89
N TYR A 84 -6.36 5.72 -3.78
CA TYR A 84 -7.79 5.93 -3.62
C TYR A 84 -8.54 4.59 -3.54
N ALA A 85 -8.37 3.73 -4.55
CA ALA A 85 -9.03 2.43 -4.60
C ALA A 85 -8.57 1.51 -3.45
N GLY A 86 -7.28 1.55 -3.10
CA GLY A 86 -6.75 0.80 -1.96
C GLY A 86 -7.36 1.23 -0.63
N SER A 87 -7.54 2.53 -0.42
CA SER A 87 -8.15 3.08 0.80
C SER A 87 -9.64 2.77 0.89
N ARG A 88 -10.37 2.82 -0.24
CA ARG A 88 -11.79 2.41 -0.30
C ARG A 88 -11.97 0.92 -0.07
N ALA A 89 -11.09 0.08 -0.61
CA ALA A 89 -11.10 -1.35 -0.34
C ALA A 89 -10.78 -1.63 1.14
N LEU A 90 -9.73 -1.01 1.68
CA LEU A 90 -9.31 -1.19 3.08
C LEU A 90 -10.34 -0.68 4.08
N SER A 91 -11.15 0.33 3.74
CA SER A 91 -12.20 0.84 4.63
C SER A 91 -13.36 -0.13 4.81
N ARG A 92 -13.57 -1.05 3.85
CA ARG A 92 -14.72 -1.96 3.82
C ARG A 92 -14.33 -3.41 4.09
N LEU A 93 -13.21 -3.86 3.53
CA LEU A 93 -12.72 -5.23 3.66
C LEU A 93 -11.88 -5.41 4.93
N ALA A 94 -11.91 -6.62 5.49
CA ALA A 94 -10.97 -7.00 6.54
C ALA A 94 -9.53 -6.93 6.00
N VAL A 95 -8.56 -6.57 6.85
CA VAL A 95 -7.15 -6.41 6.44
C VAL A 95 -6.57 -7.68 5.79
N PRO A 96 -6.83 -8.91 6.29
CA PRO A 96 -6.33 -10.12 5.64
C PRO A 96 -6.93 -10.34 4.24
N VAL A 97 -8.22 -10.02 4.05
CA VAL A 97 -8.89 -10.07 2.73
C VAL A 97 -8.22 -9.07 1.78
N PHE A 98 -8.05 -7.83 2.23
CA PHE A 98 -7.37 -6.79 1.45
C PHE A 98 -5.94 -7.21 1.05
N PHE A 99 -5.16 -7.79 1.96
CA PHE A 99 -3.80 -8.25 1.65
C PHE A 99 -3.77 -9.37 0.62
N ILE A 100 -4.67 -10.36 0.68
CA ILE A 100 -4.70 -11.43 -0.33
C ILE A 100 -5.01 -10.88 -1.72
N LEU A 101 -6.02 -10.00 -1.81
CA LEU A 101 -6.37 -9.35 -3.08
C LEU A 101 -5.24 -8.43 -3.60
N HIS A 102 -4.57 -7.71 -2.70
CA HIS A 102 -3.41 -6.88 -3.03
C HIS A 102 -2.23 -7.71 -3.53
N ASN A 103 -1.92 -8.83 -2.87
CA ASN A 103 -0.82 -9.72 -3.24
C ASN A 103 -0.99 -10.32 -4.64
N VAL A 104 -2.23 -10.61 -5.05
CA VAL A 104 -2.53 -11.08 -6.41
C VAL A 104 -2.10 -10.05 -7.45
N ALA A 105 -2.20 -8.75 -7.16
CA ALA A 105 -1.70 -7.71 -8.04
C ALA A 105 -0.18 -7.83 -8.24
N GLU A 106 0.58 -7.93 -7.15
CA GLU A 106 2.04 -8.08 -7.20
C GLU A 106 2.43 -9.34 -8.01
N VAL A 107 1.72 -10.45 -7.80
CA VAL A 107 2.02 -11.74 -8.45
C VAL A 107 1.68 -11.77 -9.94
N LEU A 108 0.53 -11.25 -10.35
CA LEU A 108 0.14 -11.21 -11.77
C LEU A 108 1.15 -10.41 -12.60
N ILE A 109 1.73 -9.37 -12.00
CA ILE A 109 2.68 -8.49 -12.65
C ILE A 109 4.08 -9.12 -12.71
N CYS A 110 4.57 -9.66 -11.60
CA CYS A 110 5.81 -10.44 -11.58
C CYS A 110 5.73 -11.62 -12.57
N GLY A 111 4.58 -12.29 -12.63
CA GLY A 111 4.30 -13.33 -13.61
C GLY A 111 4.37 -12.82 -15.04
N TYR A 112 3.69 -11.71 -15.35
CA TYR A 112 3.73 -11.09 -16.68
C TYR A 112 5.16 -10.71 -17.10
N GLN A 113 5.94 -10.06 -16.22
CA GLN A 113 7.31 -9.64 -16.52
C GLN A 113 8.23 -10.84 -16.79
N LYS A 114 8.13 -11.93 -16.00
CA LYS A 114 8.91 -13.16 -16.21
C LYS A 114 8.50 -13.88 -17.50
N CYS A 115 7.20 -13.92 -17.83
CA CYS A 115 6.70 -14.45 -19.09
C CYS A 115 7.25 -13.68 -20.30
N VAL A 116 7.25 -12.33 -20.25
CA VAL A 116 7.81 -11.49 -21.31
C VAL A 116 9.32 -11.70 -21.47
N ARG A 117 10.06 -11.86 -20.36
CA ARG A 117 11.51 -12.13 -20.38
C ARG A 117 11.88 -13.58 -20.74
N LYS A 118 10.88 -14.45 -21.01
CA LYS A 118 11.07 -15.90 -21.25
C LYS A 118 11.82 -16.62 -20.12
N GLU A 119 11.75 -16.11 -18.90
CA GLU A 119 12.29 -16.80 -17.72
C GLU A 119 11.31 -17.91 -17.30
N VAL A 120 11.68 -19.16 -17.57
CA VAL A 120 10.85 -20.32 -17.23
C VAL A 120 11.15 -20.75 -15.80
N ASN A 121 10.40 -20.21 -14.83
CA ASN A 121 10.32 -20.78 -13.49
C ASN A 121 8.90 -21.34 -13.27
N ASP A 122 8.72 -22.61 -13.64
CA ASP A 122 7.41 -23.28 -13.54
C ASP A 122 6.95 -23.47 -12.09
N GLN A 123 7.87 -23.54 -11.12
CA GLN A 123 7.52 -23.64 -9.70
C GLN A 123 6.87 -22.35 -9.16
N ALA A 124 7.42 -21.19 -9.52
CA ALA A 124 6.85 -19.90 -9.11
C ALA A 124 5.44 -19.69 -9.69
N LYS A 125 5.18 -20.17 -10.91
CA LYS A 125 3.83 -20.15 -11.50
C LYS A 125 2.86 -21.00 -10.69
N CYS A 126 3.26 -22.20 -10.27
CA CYS A 126 2.44 -23.05 -9.42
C CYS A 126 2.13 -22.39 -8.06
N TYR A 127 3.11 -21.72 -7.44
CA TYR A 127 2.90 -21.04 -6.16
C TYR A 127 1.96 -19.83 -6.28
N ALA A 128 2.04 -19.10 -7.40
CA ALA A 128 1.12 -18.02 -7.74
C ALA A 128 -0.34 -18.50 -7.85
N LEU A 129 -0.58 -19.72 -8.34
CA LEU A 129 -1.94 -20.27 -8.46
C LEU A 129 -2.63 -20.41 -7.10
N PHE A 130 -1.90 -20.71 -6.01
CA PHE A 130 -2.50 -20.77 -4.68
C PHE A 130 -3.05 -19.41 -4.24
N LEU A 131 -2.33 -18.32 -4.51
CA LEU A 131 -2.78 -16.95 -4.24
C LEU A 131 -3.97 -16.56 -5.09
N VAL A 132 -3.94 -16.85 -6.40
CA VAL A 132 -5.05 -16.55 -7.31
C VAL A 132 -6.29 -17.36 -6.93
N ALA A 133 -6.15 -18.63 -6.57
CA ALA A 133 -7.24 -19.47 -6.09
C ALA A 133 -7.83 -18.92 -4.79
N ALA A 134 -7.00 -18.55 -3.81
CA ALA A 134 -7.47 -17.93 -2.58
C ALA A 134 -8.27 -16.64 -2.85
N ALA A 135 -7.77 -15.77 -3.72
CA ALA A 135 -8.43 -14.52 -4.09
C ALA A 135 -9.74 -14.71 -4.87
N GLY A 136 -9.78 -15.67 -5.80
CA GLY A 136 -10.99 -15.99 -6.56
C GLY A 136 -12.07 -16.65 -5.71
N CYS A 137 -11.67 -17.40 -4.69
CA CYS A 137 -12.58 -18.03 -3.75
C CYS A 137 -13.16 -16.99 -2.75
N LEU A 138 -12.34 -16.09 -2.20
CA LEU A 138 -12.70 -15.16 -1.11
C LEU A 138 -14.09 -14.50 -1.21
N PRO A 139 -14.52 -13.90 -2.34
CA PRO A 139 -15.85 -13.30 -2.47
C PRO A 139 -17.01 -14.24 -2.10
N PHE A 140 -16.83 -15.55 -2.30
CA PHE A 140 -17.85 -16.57 -2.03
C PHE A 140 -17.78 -17.14 -0.61
N GLN A 141 -16.65 -16.99 0.10
CA GLN A 141 -16.48 -17.51 1.47
C GLN A 141 -16.29 -16.43 2.53
N ASP A 142 -16.33 -15.15 2.14
CA ASP A 142 -16.32 -14.03 3.07
C ASP A 142 -17.69 -13.86 3.72
N ALA A 143 -17.76 -14.09 5.03
CA ALA A 143 -18.99 -13.91 5.79
C ALA A 143 -19.41 -12.44 5.92
N GLN A 144 -18.49 -11.50 5.67
CA GLN A 144 -18.73 -10.06 5.67
C GLN A 144 -18.54 -9.49 4.25
N PHE A 145 -19.02 -10.21 3.25
CA PHE A 145 -18.93 -9.80 1.85
C PHE A 145 -19.52 -8.39 1.65
N ASP A 146 -18.68 -7.47 1.18
CA ASP A 146 -19.05 -6.10 0.82
C ASP A 146 -18.75 -5.86 -0.68
N PRO A 147 -19.78 -5.78 -1.55
CA PRO A 147 -19.59 -5.71 -3.00
C PRO A 147 -18.81 -4.46 -3.43
N ASP A 148 -19.00 -3.33 -2.74
CA ASP A 148 -18.24 -2.10 -3.01
C ASP A 148 -16.75 -2.30 -2.69
N GLY A 149 -16.44 -2.96 -1.57
CA GLY A 149 -15.08 -3.23 -1.11
C GLY A 149 -14.32 -4.09 -2.11
N TYR A 150 -14.95 -5.17 -2.58
CA TYR A 150 -14.40 -6.04 -3.62
C TYR A 150 -14.28 -5.31 -4.97
N PHE A 151 -15.25 -4.48 -5.34
CA PHE A 151 -15.16 -3.64 -6.53
C PHE A 151 -13.93 -2.72 -6.48
N TRP A 152 -13.73 -2.00 -5.37
CA TRP A 152 -12.56 -1.14 -5.20
C TRP A 152 -11.25 -1.93 -5.16
N ALA A 153 -11.24 -3.15 -4.62
CA ALA A 153 -10.07 -4.02 -4.66
C ALA A 153 -9.70 -4.43 -6.10
N VAL A 154 -10.69 -4.67 -6.96
CA VAL A 154 -10.47 -4.94 -8.39
C VAL A 154 -9.95 -3.69 -9.11
N VAL A 155 -10.51 -2.51 -8.84
CA VAL A 155 -9.97 -1.24 -9.39
C VAL A 155 -8.52 -1.04 -8.96
N HIS A 156 -8.22 -1.28 -7.68
CA HIS A 156 -6.86 -1.20 -7.13
C HIS A 156 -5.91 -2.15 -7.88
N LEU A 157 -6.31 -3.42 -8.09
CA LEU A 157 -5.57 -4.41 -8.86
C LEU A 157 -5.21 -3.90 -10.27
N PHE A 158 -6.17 -3.31 -10.99
CA PHE A 158 -5.93 -2.75 -12.32
C PHE A 158 -4.96 -1.56 -12.29
N CYS A 159 -5.08 -0.67 -11.31
CA CYS A 159 -4.18 0.48 -11.18
C CYS A 159 -2.74 0.04 -10.88
N VAL A 160 -2.55 -0.91 -9.96
CA VAL A 160 -1.24 -1.51 -9.65
C VAL A 160 -0.67 -2.19 -10.90
N GLY A 161 -1.48 -2.98 -11.61
CA GLY A 161 -1.15 -3.64 -12.89
C GLY A 161 -0.55 -2.71 -13.93
N LYS A 162 -1.22 -1.59 -14.20
CA LYS A 162 -0.77 -0.61 -15.20
C LYS A 162 0.43 0.21 -14.71
N PHE A 163 0.50 0.53 -13.42
CA PHE A 163 1.59 1.34 -12.85
C PHE A 163 2.93 0.61 -12.91
N LEU A 164 2.96 -0.70 -12.63
CA LEU A 164 4.17 -1.52 -12.67
C LEU A 164 4.77 -1.74 -14.06
N LYS A 165 4.02 -1.48 -15.13
CA LYS A 165 4.56 -1.50 -16.49
C LYS A 165 5.56 -0.36 -16.75
N ASN A 166 5.53 0.71 -15.94
CA ASN A 166 6.28 1.93 -16.18
C ASN A 166 7.41 2.20 -15.14
N ASP A 167 7.83 1.18 -14.37
CA ASP A 167 8.91 1.22 -13.37
C ASP A 167 8.57 2.01 -12.06
N ILE A 168 8.26 1.28 -10.99
CA ILE A 168 7.74 1.82 -9.71
C ILE A 168 8.74 2.76 -9.03
N ASP A 169 9.99 2.33 -8.88
CA ASP A 169 10.91 2.94 -7.91
C ASP A 169 11.32 4.35 -8.37
N GLN A 170 11.45 4.55 -9.69
CA GLN A 170 11.71 5.85 -10.27
C GLN A 170 10.45 6.75 -10.25
N GLN A 171 9.26 6.23 -10.52
CA GLN A 171 8.04 7.05 -10.60
C GLN A 171 7.48 7.49 -9.25
N TYR A 172 7.59 6.65 -8.21
CA TYR A 172 7.18 6.99 -6.85
C TYR A 172 8.03 8.13 -6.25
N LEU A 173 9.36 8.06 -6.44
CA LEU A 173 10.25 9.13 -6.03
C LEU A 173 9.92 10.43 -6.75
N ASN A 174 9.58 10.36 -8.04
CA ASN A 174 9.18 11.52 -8.82
C ASN A 174 7.81 12.09 -8.45
N TYR A 175 6.86 11.27 -8.02
CA TYR A 175 5.59 11.75 -7.43
C TYR A 175 5.83 12.53 -6.14
N ILE A 176 6.58 11.95 -5.19
CA ILE A 176 6.93 12.62 -3.93
C ILE A 176 7.68 13.92 -4.21
N PHE A 177 8.61 13.88 -5.16
CA PHE A 177 9.43 15.02 -5.51
C PHE A 177 8.64 16.13 -6.21
N SER A 178 7.74 15.80 -7.13
CA SER A 178 6.79 16.73 -7.74
C SER A 178 5.85 17.38 -6.70
N TRP A 179 5.54 16.66 -5.63
CA TRP A 179 4.71 17.16 -4.53
C TRP A 179 5.50 18.11 -3.61
N VAL A 180 6.78 17.80 -3.36
CA VAL A 180 7.65 18.52 -2.40
C VAL A 180 8.34 19.75 -2.99
N GLN A 181 8.61 19.81 -4.31
CA GLN A 181 9.36 20.91 -4.94
C GLN A 181 8.54 21.96 -5.70
N GLY A 182 7.21 21.98 -5.58
CA GLY A 182 6.40 23.06 -6.17
C GLY A 182 5.84 22.74 -7.56
N ALA A 183 4.94 21.76 -7.60
CA ALA A 183 3.86 21.73 -8.58
C ALA A 183 2.51 21.80 -7.84
N GLU A 184 2.33 22.85 -7.02
CA GLU A 184 1.04 23.22 -6.44
C GLU A 184 -0.07 23.33 -7.51
N GLY A 185 0.29 23.52 -8.79
CA GLY A 185 -0.64 23.70 -9.91
C GLY A 185 -0.82 22.53 -10.88
N ALA A 186 -0.25 21.34 -10.69
CA ALA A 186 -0.48 20.22 -11.63
C ALA A 186 -1.16 19.03 -10.97
N VAL A 187 -0.65 18.57 -9.84
CA VAL A 187 -1.28 17.47 -9.07
C VAL A 187 -2.57 17.95 -8.42
N TRP A 188 -2.57 19.16 -7.82
CA TRP A 188 -3.79 19.76 -7.26
C TRP A 188 -4.84 20.04 -8.35
N THR A 189 -4.43 20.40 -9.57
CA THR A 189 -5.34 20.65 -10.69
C THR A 189 -5.95 19.37 -11.28
N ILE A 190 -5.37 18.20 -11.02
CA ILE A 190 -5.97 16.88 -11.37
C ILE A 190 -6.83 16.36 -10.20
N VAL A 191 -6.32 16.51 -8.98
CA VAL A 191 -6.95 15.99 -7.76
C VAL A 191 -8.16 16.83 -7.33
N SER A 192 -8.12 18.15 -7.55
CA SER A 192 -9.19 19.08 -7.14
C SER A 192 -10.48 18.95 -7.95
N PRO A 193 -10.46 18.80 -9.30
CA PRO A 193 -11.67 18.47 -10.05
C PRO A 193 -12.24 17.10 -9.68
N LEU A 194 -11.39 16.12 -9.34
CA LEU A 194 -11.86 14.82 -8.83
C LEU A 194 -12.50 14.96 -7.44
N LEU A 195 -11.91 15.72 -6.50
CA LEU A 195 -12.51 16.01 -5.19
C LEU A 195 -13.85 16.73 -5.33
N CYS A 196 -13.93 17.73 -6.20
CA CYS A 196 -15.14 18.52 -6.42
C CYS A 196 -16.23 17.73 -7.16
N SER A 197 -15.87 16.90 -8.15
CA SER A 197 -16.85 16.08 -8.90
C SER A 197 -17.42 14.93 -8.08
N LEU A 198 -16.69 14.47 -7.05
CA LEU A 198 -17.13 13.39 -6.15
C LEU A 198 -17.99 13.87 -4.97
N GLY A 199 -18.18 15.19 -4.79
CA GLY A 199 -19.00 15.77 -3.70
C GLY A 199 -18.34 15.73 -2.31
N ASP A 200 -17.14 15.16 -2.19
CA ASP A 200 -16.47 14.87 -0.92
C ASP A 200 -16.16 16.13 -0.08
N LEU A 201 -15.91 17.29 -0.71
CA LEU A 201 -15.46 18.49 0.00
C LEU A 201 -16.54 19.09 0.92
N PHE A 202 -17.80 19.09 0.46
CA PHE A 202 -18.93 19.62 1.24
C PHE A 202 -19.43 18.60 2.26
N SER A 203 -19.44 17.31 1.93
CA SER A 203 -19.86 16.23 2.83
C SER A 203 -18.93 16.02 4.03
N VAL A 204 -17.69 16.52 3.98
CA VAL A 204 -16.75 16.47 5.11
C VAL A 204 -17.13 17.41 6.24
N LEU A 205 -17.79 18.54 5.96
CA LEU A 205 -18.21 19.47 7.00
C LEU A 205 -19.23 18.83 7.95
N ASP A 206 -19.99 17.86 7.46
CA ASP A 206 -20.96 17.08 8.24
C ASP A 206 -20.33 15.84 8.92
N PHE A 207 -19.00 15.66 8.83
CA PHE A 207 -18.35 14.49 9.43
C PHE A 207 -18.33 14.57 10.97
N PRO A 208 -18.93 13.60 11.69
CA PRO A 208 -19.19 13.72 13.12
C PRO A 208 -17.93 13.76 13.99
N PHE A 209 -16.81 13.20 13.52
CA PHE A 209 -15.54 13.23 14.25
C PHE A 209 -14.61 14.36 13.84
N LEU A 210 -15.05 15.26 12.95
CA LEU A 210 -14.17 16.28 12.34
C LEU A 210 -13.45 17.13 13.39
N TYR A 211 -14.13 17.50 14.47
CA TYR A 211 -13.58 18.36 15.53
C TYR A 211 -12.94 17.58 16.70
N PHE A 212 -12.89 16.24 16.63
CA PHE A 212 -12.34 15.45 17.71
C PHE A 212 -10.81 15.35 17.59
N TYR A 213 -10.10 15.60 18.70
CA TYR A 213 -8.64 15.46 18.76
C TYR A 213 -8.16 14.05 18.35
N ARG A 214 -8.98 13.02 18.59
CA ARG A 214 -8.70 11.64 18.17
C ARG A 214 -8.60 11.50 16.66
N PHE A 215 -9.44 12.21 15.91
CA PHE A 215 -9.42 12.19 14.46
C PHE A 215 -8.16 12.87 13.90
N HIS A 216 -7.90 14.11 14.32
CA HIS A 216 -6.69 14.84 13.89
C HIS A 216 -5.41 14.12 14.32
N GLY A 217 -5.35 13.62 15.56
CA GLY A 217 -4.22 12.85 16.06
C GLY A 217 -3.98 11.58 15.24
N SER A 218 -5.05 10.86 14.86
CA SER A 218 -4.93 9.65 14.02
C SER A 218 -4.50 9.98 12.59
N CYS A 219 -4.97 11.09 12.01
CA CYS A 219 -4.53 11.54 10.69
C CYS A 219 -3.06 11.98 10.68
N CYS A 220 -2.63 12.74 11.69
CA CYS A 220 -1.23 13.10 11.88
C CYS A 220 -0.33 11.87 12.09
N ALA A 221 -0.75 10.95 12.96
CA ALA A 221 -0.03 9.70 13.20
C ALA A 221 0.09 8.88 11.92
N SER A 222 -1.00 8.77 11.15
CA SER A 222 -1.01 8.06 9.87
C SER A 222 0.00 8.64 8.86
N GLY A 223 0.05 9.96 8.70
CA GLY A 223 1.02 10.62 7.82
C GLY A 223 2.47 10.40 8.26
N ALA A 224 2.75 10.54 9.56
CA ALA A 224 4.08 10.30 10.12
C ALA A 224 4.52 8.82 9.98
N LEU A 225 3.63 7.88 10.29
CA LEU A 225 3.88 6.44 10.15
C LEU A 225 4.11 6.05 8.69
N GLY A 226 3.36 6.63 7.75
CA GLY A 226 3.58 6.45 6.31
C GLY A 226 4.98 6.91 5.88
N PHE A 227 5.44 8.05 6.38
CA PHE A 227 6.80 8.54 6.13
C PHE A 227 7.88 7.60 6.68
N PHE A 228 7.76 7.15 7.93
CA PHE A 228 8.71 6.20 8.53
C PHE A 228 8.69 4.83 7.88
N LEU A 229 7.52 4.35 7.44
CA LEU A 229 7.39 3.13 6.64
C LEU A 229 8.16 3.26 5.32
N MET A 230 8.02 4.39 4.62
CA MET A 230 8.78 4.63 3.39
C MET A 230 10.30 4.62 3.64
N LEU A 231 10.77 5.37 4.64
CA LEU A 231 12.20 5.42 4.98
C LEU A 231 12.77 4.05 5.37
N SER A 232 12.05 3.30 6.20
CA SER A 232 12.46 1.96 6.61
C SER A 232 12.46 0.99 5.42
N ARG A 233 11.51 1.09 4.49
CA ARG A 233 11.48 0.31 3.25
C ARG A 233 12.70 0.58 2.36
N VAL A 234 13.05 1.86 2.16
CA VAL A 234 14.24 2.24 1.36
C VAL A 234 15.51 1.69 1.99
N LYS A 235 15.67 1.85 3.31
CA LYS A 235 16.83 1.31 4.04
C LYS A 235 16.88 -0.21 4.01
N LEU A 236 15.72 -0.89 4.08
CA LEU A 236 15.62 -2.34 3.98
C LEU A 236 16.13 -2.82 2.61
N LYS A 237 15.61 -2.21 1.52
CA LYS A 237 16.00 -2.53 0.13
C LYS A 237 17.47 -2.22 -0.16
N SER A 238 18.06 -1.19 0.44
CA SER A 238 19.46 -0.81 0.18
C SER A 238 20.50 -1.70 0.88
N ILE A 239 20.10 -2.43 1.93
CA ILE A 239 21.01 -3.23 2.76
C ILE A 239 20.83 -4.74 2.52
N LEU A 240 19.61 -5.19 2.24
CA LEU A 240 19.28 -6.61 2.15
C LEU A 240 19.07 -7.07 0.70
N ALA A 241 19.41 -8.33 0.44
CA ALA A 241 19.12 -8.97 -0.84
C ALA A 241 17.59 -9.04 -1.10
N PRO A 242 17.14 -9.05 -2.37
CA PRO A 242 15.71 -9.06 -2.71
C PRO A 242 14.89 -10.14 -2.00
N GLY A 243 15.37 -11.38 -1.96
CA GLY A 243 14.68 -12.47 -1.26
C GLY A 243 14.60 -12.29 0.26
N GLN A 244 15.58 -11.60 0.88
CA GLN A 244 15.53 -11.23 2.30
C GLN A 244 14.55 -10.08 2.56
N CYS A 245 14.48 -9.09 1.65
CA CYS A 245 13.46 -8.04 1.70
C CYS A 245 12.05 -8.62 1.59
N ALA A 246 11.83 -9.51 0.61
CA ALA A 246 10.56 -10.18 0.41
C ALA A 246 10.12 -10.96 1.65
N ALA A 247 11.04 -11.65 2.33
CA ALA A 247 10.77 -12.34 3.59
C ALA A 247 10.33 -11.40 4.72
N TRP A 248 10.98 -10.24 4.89
CA TRP A 248 10.57 -9.24 5.89
C TRP A 248 9.22 -8.59 5.57
N ILE A 249 8.94 -8.34 4.29
CA ILE A 249 7.64 -7.82 3.83
C ILE A 249 6.53 -8.83 4.11
N PHE A 250 6.73 -10.09 3.75
CA PHE A 250 5.79 -11.17 4.05
C PHE A 250 5.55 -11.30 5.56
N PHE A 251 6.62 -11.31 6.37
CA PHE A 251 6.50 -11.36 7.82
C PHE A 251 5.69 -10.19 8.38
N ALA A 252 5.91 -8.97 7.88
CA ALA A 252 5.14 -7.79 8.27
C ALA A 252 3.64 -7.91 7.90
N LYS A 253 3.33 -8.42 6.70
CA LYS A 253 1.95 -8.69 6.25
C LYS A 253 1.26 -9.71 7.16
N VAL A 254 1.91 -10.84 7.47
CA VAL A 254 1.37 -11.88 8.35
C VAL A 254 1.10 -11.33 9.75
N MET A 255 2.07 -10.62 10.34
CA MET A 255 1.90 -10.01 11.67
C MET A 255 0.75 -9.01 11.70
N THR A 256 0.62 -8.20 10.66
CA THR A 256 -0.43 -7.18 10.54
C THR A 256 -1.80 -7.81 10.32
N ALA A 257 -1.90 -8.82 9.45
CA ALA A 257 -3.11 -9.58 9.22
C ALA A 257 -3.56 -10.27 10.52
N GLY A 258 -2.65 -10.97 11.22
CA GLY A 258 -2.94 -11.62 12.49
C GLY A 258 -3.40 -10.66 13.58
N LEU A 259 -2.66 -9.56 13.79
CA LEU A 259 -3.04 -8.57 14.80
C LEU A 259 -4.34 -7.84 14.45
N SER A 260 -4.61 -7.62 13.16
CA SER A 260 -5.87 -6.98 12.73
C SER A 260 -7.11 -7.79 13.12
N LEU A 261 -7.02 -9.13 13.15
CA LEU A 261 -8.12 -10.01 13.58
C LEU A 261 -8.41 -9.88 15.08
N LEU A 262 -7.44 -9.42 15.87
CA LEU A 262 -7.61 -9.16 17.31
C LEU A 262 -8.14 -7.75 17.58
N LEU A 263 -7.85 -6.80 16.69
CA LEU A 263 -8.15 -5.37 16.89
C LEU A 263 -9.45 -4.91 16.22
N PHE A 264 -9.91 -5.60 15.19
CA PHE A 264 -11.11 -5.24 14.43
C PHE A 264 -12.08 -6.42 14.39
N ASP A 265 -13.37 -6.11 14.47
CA ASP A 265 -14.43 -7.12 14.40
C ASP A 265 -14.46 -7.79 13.02
N VAL A 266 -14.04 -9.06 13.00
CA VAL A 266 -14.03 -9.91 11.80
C VAL A 266 -14.72 -11.23 12.08
N ILE A 267 -15.67 -11.61 11.23
CA ILE A 267 -16.37 -12.90 11.32
C ILE A 267 -15.56 -13.96 10.56
N LEU A 268 -14.86 -14.82 11.31
CA LEU A 268 -14.06 -15.90 10.73
C LEU A 268 -14.88 -17.18 10.58
N THR A 269 -15.06 -17.64 9.34
CA THR A 269 -15.57 -18.99 9.06
C THR A 269 -14.41 -19.94 8.75
N ARG A 270 -14.66 -21.26 8.86
CA ARG A 270 -13.69 -22.28 8.44
C ARG A 270 -13.23 -22.09 6.98
N ALA A 271 -14.15 -21.67 6.12
CA ALA A 271 -13.87 -21.46 4.71
C ALA A 271 -13.01 -20.19 4.47
N THR A 272 -13.31 -19.09 5.17
CA THR A 272 -12.52 -17.85 5.13
C THR A 272 -11.10 -18.08 5.66
N VAL A 273 -10.96 -18.81 6.77
CA VAL A 273 -9.64 -19.21 7.32
C VAL A 273 -8.88 -20.08 6.32
N GLY A 274 -9.56 -21.01 5.65
CA GLY A 274 -8.97 -21.82 4.57
C GLY A 274 -8.37 -20.95 3.46
N CYS A 275 -9.09 -19.91 3.03
CA CYS A 275 -8.58 -18.96 2.03
C CYS A 275 -7.36 -18.18 2.53
N PHE A 276 -7.36 -17.76 3.81
CA PHE A 276 -6.22 -17.07 4.40
C PHE A 276 -4.97 -17.94 4.45
N LEU A 277 -5.12 -19.20 4.85
CA LEU A 277 -4.01 -20.15 4.86
C LEU A 277 -3.50 -20.46 3.45
N LEU A 278 -4.40 -20.63 2.48
CA LEU A 278 -4.04 -20.89 1.08
C LEU A 278 -3.28 -19.72 0.45
N GLY A 279 -3.78 -18.49 0.64
CA GLY A 279 -3.13 -17.28 0.14
C GLY A 279 -1.79 -17.03 0.82
N GLY A 280 -1.72 -17.20 2.15
CA GLY A 280 -0.48 -17.08 2.91
C GLY A 280 0.57 -18.13 2.51
N LEU A 281 0.15 -19.37 2.25
CA LEU A 281 1.04 -20.43 1.75
C LEU A 281 1.58 -20.08 0.35
N GLY A 282 0.71 -19.60 -0.55
CA GLY A 282 1.12 -19.16 -1.88
C GLY A 282 2.18 -18.05 -1.84
N GLU A 283 1.97 -17.03 -1.00
CA GLU A 283 2.95 -15.94 -0.82
C GLU A 283 4.25 -16.43 -0.19
N ALA A 284 4.18 -17.28 0.84
CA ALA A 284 5.36 -17.85 1.49
C ALA A 284 6.22 -18.66 0.51
N LEU A 285 5.59 -19.47 -0.34
CA LEU A 285 6.29 -20.28 -1.35
C LEU A 285 6.93 -19.42 -2.44
N LEU A 286 6.28 -18.32 -2.84
CA LEU A 286 6.86 -17.35 -3.77
C LEU A 286 8.10 -16.67 -3.18
N VAL A 287 8.01 -16.20 -1.93
CA VAL A 287 9.14 -15.62 -1.20
C VAL A 287 10.29 -16.62 -1.06
N PHE A 288 9.98 -17.87 -0.75
CA PHE A 288 10.97 -18.94 -0.68
C PHE A 288 11.67 -19.17 -2.03
N SER A 289 10.90 -19.16 -3.13
CA SER A 289 11.47 -19.26 -4.48
C SER A 289 12.40 -18.08 -4.81
N GLU A 290 12.05 -16.86 -4.42
CA GLU A 290 12.89 -15.68 -4.66
C GLU A 290 14.20 -15.74 -3.86
N ARG A 291 14.13 -16.25 -2.62
CA ARG A 291 15.30 -16.42 -1.76
C ARG A 291 16.27 -17.48 -2.28
N LYS A 292 15.77 -18.49 -3.00
CA LYS A 292 16.60 -19.51 -3.65
C LYS A 292 17.31 -18.97 -4.90
N SER A 293 16.71 -17.98 -5.58
CA SER A 293 17.29 -17.35 -6.77
C SER A 293 18.27 -16.21 -6.48
N SER A 294 18.35 -15.72 -5.23
CA SER A 294 19.23 -14.63 -4.79
C SER A 294 20.48 -15.14 -4.10
#